data_AF-A0A8J3FYY0-F1
#
_entry.id   AF-A0A8J3FYY0-F1
#
_cell.length_a   1.000
_cell.length_b   1.000
_cell.length_c   1.000
_cell.angle_alpha   90.00
_cell.angle_beta   90.00
_cell.angle_gamma   90.00
#
_symmetry.space_group_name_H-M   'P 1'
#
loop_
_entity.id
_entity.type
_entity.pdbx_description
1 polymer ?
#
loop_
_entity_poly.entity_id
_entity_poly.type
_entity_poly.pdbx_seq_one_letter_code
_entity_poly.pdbx_strand_id
1 'polypeptide(L)'
;MITGPVTVELPHPTFRRGRTQLTLTPGVVDDDAREMFRLGYCHLLACALHEAAGWSFVVIDQRQLDGSWEWCHVGVTLNGLFLDITGVASASHPAEKLIAPEMVETGGPFRLRVIETVAELCTRVFGLPVGTPDDWWRGELSAAGTEVVCRFAEHLLSSPDVRLRMGGPRCVSPVRGEAA
;
A
#
# COMPACT_ATOMS: atom_id res chain seq x y z
N MET A 1 9.16 15.67 -14.39
CA MET A 1 8.81 14.24 -14.20
C MET A 1 10.01 13.54 -13.62
N ILE A 2 9.86 13.00 -12.41
CA ILE A 2 10.91 12.25 -11.75
C ILE A 2 10.96 10.82 -12.32
N THR A 3 12.10 10.44 -12.89
CA THR A 3 12.36 9.07 -13.38
C THR A 3 13.62 8.46 -12.79
N GLY A 4 14.44 9.26 -12.10
CA GLY A 4 15.66 8.83 -11.43
C GLY A 4 15.50 8.69 -9.92
N PRO A 5 16.58 8.32 -9.22
CA PRO A 5 16.60 8.23 -7.77
C PRO A 5 16.30 9.58 -7.11
N VAL A 6 15.52 9.55 -6.03
CA VAL A 6 15.20 10.70 -5.19
C VAL A 6 15.48 10.36 -3.75
N THR A 7 16.25 11.21 -3.08
CA THR A 7 16.38 11.13 -1.63
C THR A 7 15.16 11.75 -0.97
N VAL A 8 14.46 10.96 -0.17
CA VAL A 8 13.29 11.37 0.61
C VAL A 8 13.71 11.46 2.07
N GLU A 9 13.47 12.63 2.67
CA GLU A 9 13.60 12.83 4.11
C GLU A 9 12.29 12.44 4.79
N LEU A 10 12.40 11.74 5.90
CA LEU A 10 11.27 11.18 6.63
C LEU A 10 11.06 11.95 7.94
N PRO A 11 9.81 12.33 8.28
CA PRO A 11 9.53 13.06 9.51
C PRO A 11 9.84 12.24 10.77
N HIS A 12 9.76 10.92 10.66
CA HIS A 12 10.06 9.96 11.72
C HIS A 12 10.91 8.78 11.19
N PRO A 13 11.74 8.15 12.05
CA PRO A 13 12.53 6.98 11.66
C PRO A 13 11.66 5.80 11.20
N THR A 14 12.13 5.03 10.22
CA THR A 14 11.50 3.75 9.86
C THR A 14 11.62 2.71 10.97
N PHE A 15 10.69 1.76 11.04
CA PHE A 15 10.59 0.82 12.17
C PHE A 15 11.80 -0.11 12.29
N ARG A 16 12.26 -0.68 11.17
CA ARG A 16 13.30 -1.74 11.19
C ARG A 16 14.71 -1.18 11.31
N ARG A 17 15.08 -0.25 10.43
CA ARG A 17 16.45 0.27 10.34
C ARG A 17 16.61 1.66 10.96
N GLY A 18 15.54 2.27 11.49
CA GLY A 18 15.60 3.59 12.12
C GLY A 18 16.03 4.69 11.14
N ARG A 19 15.74 4.53 9.85
CA ARG A 19 16.23 5.46 8.83
C ARG A 19 15.36 6.71 8.78
N THR A 20 15.99 7.87 8.68
CA THR A 20 15.32 9.17 8.47
C THR A 20 15.49 9.68 7.04
N GLN A 21 16.27 8.99 6.22
CA GLN A 21 16.45 9.28 4.79
C GLN A 21 16.49 7.96 4.02
N LEU A 22 15.87 7.96 2.84
CA LEU A 22 15.86 6.82 1.90
C LEU A 22 16.05 7.32 0.48
N THR A 23 16.68 6.53 -0.37
CA THR A 23 16.78 6.81 -1.81
C THR A 23 15.81 5.91 -2.57
N LEU A 24 14.84 6.53 -3.22
CA LEU A 24 13.78 5.82 -3.93
C LEU A 24 13.91 6.04 -5.43
N THR A 25 13.80 4.96 -6.20
CA THR A 25 13.67 5.04 -7.65
C THR A 25 12.27 4.58 -8.06
N PRO A 26 11.46 5.43 -8.71
CA PRO A 26 10.12 5.06 -9.13
C PRO A 26 10.06 3.71 -9.86
N GLY A 27 9.21 2.80 -9.37
CA GLY A 27 9.02 1.48 -9.97
C GLY A 27 10.10 0.44 -9.65
N VAL A 28 11.10 0.78 -8.82
CA VAL A 28 12.11 -0.17 -8.34
C VAL A 28 11.77 -0.56 -6.91
N VAL A 29 11.43 -1.83 -6.70
CA VAL A 29 11.19 -2.38 -5.35
C VAL A 29 12.49 -2.96 -4.80
N ASP A 30 13.36 -2.09 -4.32
CA ASP A 30 14.62 -2.42 -3.64
C ASP A 30 14.45 -2.41 -2.10
N ASP A 31 15.57 -2.42 -1.38
CA ASP A 31 15.58 -2.41 0.09
C ASP A 31 14.98 -1.11 0.66
N ASP A 32 15.22 0.03 0.01
CA ASP A 32 14.75 1.35 0.48
C ASP A 32 13.24 1.47 0.25
N ALA A 33 12.74 1.03 -0.90
CA ALA A 33 11.31 0.95 -1.16
C ALA A 33 10.59 0.01 -0.18
N ARG A 34 11.18 -1.14 0.16
CA ARG A 34 10.63 -2.07 1.16
C ARG A 34 10.64 -1.46 2.56
N GLU A 35 11.75 -0.82 2.94
CA GLU A 35 11.87 -0.14 4.23
C GLU A 35 10.82 0.97 4.37
N MET A 36 10.61 1.77 3.32
CA MET A 36 9.59 2.82 3.32
C MET A 36 8.17 2.23 3.36
N PHE A 37 7.81 1.43 2.37
CA PHE A 37 6.40 1.12 2.11
C PHE A 37 5.90 -0.14 2.82
N ARG A 38 6.75 -0.95 3.45
CA ARG A 38 6.32 -2.07 4.31
C ARG A 38 6.52 -1.82 5.79
N LEU A 39 7.44 -0.94 6.16
CA LEU A 39 8.00 -0.87 7.52
C LEU A 39 8.01 0.54 8.12
N GLY A 40 7.42 1.54 7.47
CA GLY A 40 7.34 2.88 8.07
C GLY A 40 6.17 3.71 7.58
N TYR A 41 6.04 3.83 6.26
CA TYR A 41 5.15 4.78 5.59
C TYR A 41 4.25 4.07 4.57
N CYS A 42 3.76 2.86 4.90
CA CYS A 42 2.87 2.06 4.05
C CYS A 42 1.60 2.82 3.64
N HIS A 43 1.08 3.65 4.56
CA HIS A 43 -0.13 4.43 4.37
C HIS A 43 0.00 5.46 3.24
N LEU A 44 1.19 6.01 2.99
CA LEU A 44 1.40 6.97 1.90
C LEU A 44 1.13 6.32 0.54
N LEU A 45 1.65 5.10 0.33
CA LEU A 45 1.40 4.35 -0.90
C LEU A 45 -0.05 3.88 -0.99
N ALA A 46 -0.64 3.43 0.12
CA ALA A 46 -2.04 3.03 0.15
C ALA A 46 -2.97 4.20 -0.19
N CYS A 47 -2.71 5.40 0.33
CA CYS A 47 -3.46 6.63 0.00
C CYS A 47 -3.30 7.00 -1.48
N ALA A 48 -2.08 6.93 -2.02
CA ALA A 48 -1.85 7.19 -3.44
C ALA A 48 -2.59 6.18 -4.35
N LEU A 49 -2.63 4.90 -3.97
CA LEU A 49 -3.40 3.87 -4.69
C LEU A 49 -4.92 4.09 -4.59
N HIS A 50 -5.41 4.44 -3.39
CA HIS A 50 -6.81 4.77 -3.15
C HIS A 50 -7.24 5.97 -3.99
N GLU A 51 -6.47 7.05 -4.00
CA GLU A 51 -6.78 8.25 -4.78
C GLU A 51 -6.77 7.96 -6.29
N ALA A 52 -5.83 7.14 -6.77
CA ALA A 52 -5.70 6.84 -8.19
C ALA A 52 -6.76 5.85 -8.73
N ALA A 53 -7.22 4.90 -7.90
CA ALA A 53 -8.07 3.79 -8.35
C ALA A 53 -9.44 3.70 -7.64
N GLY A 54 -9.67 4.47 -6.59
CA GLY A 54 -10.89 4.43 -5.77
C GLY A 54 -11.02 3.17 -4.91
N TRP A 55 -9.95 2.40 -4.72
CA TRP A 55 -9.99 1.14 -3.99
C TRP A 55 -9.97 1.35 -2.48
N SER A 56 -10.78 0.59 -1.75
CA SER A 56 -10.81 0.65 -0.29
C SER A 56 -9.46 0.23 0.31
N PHE A 57 -9.15 0.76 1.50
CA PHE A 57 -7.98 0.37 2.25
C PHE A 57 -8.20 -1.01 2.89
N VAL A 58 -7.10 -1.72 3.07
CA VAL A 58 -7.05 -2.92 3.91
C VAL A 58 -6.01 -2.67 4.99
N VAL A 59 -6.46 -2.70 6.23
CA VAL A 59 -5.64 -2.51 7.43
C VAL A 59 -5.41 -3.87 8.05
N ILE A 60 -4.14 -4.17 8.34
CA ILE A 60 -3.74 -5.35 9.09
C ILE A 60 -3.53 -4.92 10.52
N ASP A 61 -4.28 -5.51 11.45
CA ASP A 61 -4.04 -5.36 12.88
C ASP A 61 -3.34 -6.61 13.43
N GLN A 62 -2.47 -6.40 14.40
CA GLN A 62 -1.84 -7.42 15.22
C GLN A 62 -2.34 -7.31 16.66
N ARG A 63 -2.61 -8.45 17.28
CA ARG A 63 -2.96 -8.48 18.70
C ARG A 63 -1.69 -8.37 19.55
N GLN A 64 -1.62 -7.37 20.40
CA GLN A 64 -0.51 -7.15 21.32
C GLN A 64 -0.59 -8.08 22.54
N LEU A 65 0.51 -8.15 23.31
CA LEU A 65 0.61 -8.99 24.51
C LEU A 65 -0.39 -8.61 25.61
N ASP A 66 -0.78 -7.34 25.69
CA ASP A 66 -1.82 -6.84 26.61
C ASP A 66 -3.25 -7.16 26.15
N GLY A 67 -3.38 -7.81 24.98
CA GLY A 67 -4.64 -8.22 24.38
C GLY A 67 -5.29 -7.15 23.50
N SER A 68 -4.72 -5.94 23.41
CA SER A 68 -5.17 -4.86 22.53
C SER A 68 -4.86 -5.19 21.06
N TRP A 69 -5.50 -4.45 20.14
CA TRP A 69 -5.25 -4.57 18.70
C TRP A 69 -4.65 -3.27 18.19
N GLU A 70 -3.51 -3.37 17.54
CA GLU A 70 -2.84 -2.23 16.92
C GLU A 70 -2.63 -2.52 15.44
N TRP A 71 -2.78 -1.49 14.60
CA TRP A 71 -2.49 -1.63 13.18
C TRP A 71 -0.98 -1.79 12.99
N CYS A 72 -0.58 -2.59 12.01
CA CYS A 72 0.82 -2.79 11.66
C CYS A 72 1.10 -2.56 10.17
N HIS A 73 0.10 -2.66 9.29
CA HIS A 73 0.29 -2.41 7.87
C HIS A 73 -0.99 -1.95 7.19
N VAL A 74 -0.85 -1.18 6.11
CA VAL A 74 -1.97 -0.71 5.28
C VAL A 74 -1.64 -0.93 3.81
N GLY A 75 -2.60 -1.51 3.10
CA GLY A 75 -2.62 -1.61 1.64
C GLY A 75 -4.01 -1.26 1.11
N VAL A 76 -4.33 -1.72 -0.10
CA VAL A 76 -5.66 -1.54 -0.71
C VAL A 76 -6.24 -2.87 -1.17
N THR A 77 -7.55 -2.92 -1.40
CA THR A 77 -8.24 -4.09 -1.96
C THR A 77 -8.46 -3.96 -3.47
N LEU A 78 -7.97 -4.94 -4.22
CA LEU A 78 -8.21 -5.12 -5.66
C LEU A 78 -9.06 -6.37 -5.86
N ASN A 79 -10.37 -6.22 -6.09
CA ASN A 79 -11.29 -7.35 -6.31
C ASN A 79 -11.20 -8.44 -5.21
N GLY A 80 -11.07 -8.02 -3.95
CA GLY A 80 -10.92 -8.92 -2.81
C GLY A 80 -9.51 -9.47 -2.60
N LEU A 81 -8.52 -8.95 -3.33
CA LEU A 81 -7.10 -9.26 -3.16
C LEU A 81 -6.40 -8.08 -2.47
N PHE A 82 -5.41 -8.37 -1.65
CA PHE A 82 -4.57 -7.35 -1.02
C PHE A 82 -3.51 -6.87 -2.00
N LEU A 83 -3.30 -5.56 -2.09
CA LEU A 83 -2.23 -4.95 -2.86
C LEU A 83 -1.42 -4.01 -1.98
N ASP A 84 -0.11 -4.21 -1.97
CA ASP A 84 0.88 -3.29 -1.42
C ASP A 84 2.10 -3.17 -2.35
N ILE A 85 3.22 -2.64 -1.85
CA ILE A 85 4.47 -2.50 -2.59
C ILE A 85 5.05 -3.82 -3.13
N THR A 86 4.71 -4.96 -2.52
CA THR A 86 5.18 -6.28 -2.96
C THR A 86 4.34 -6.87 -4.09
N GLY A 87 3.23 -6.22 -4.42
CA GLY A 87 2.30 -6.64 -5.46
C GLY A 87 1.01 -7.23 -4.90
N VAL A 88 0.33 -8.03 -5.73
CA VAL A 88 -0.98 -8.57 -5.38
C VAL A 88 -0.84 -9.90 -4.65
N ALA A 89 -1.45 -9.98 -3.47
CA ALA A 89 -1.59 -11.20 -2.69
C ALA A 89 -3.07 -11.55 -2.50
N SER A 90 -3.40 -12.84 -2.46
CA SER A 90 -4.77 -13.23 -2.10
C SER A 90 -5.06 -12.81 -0.66
N ALA A 91 -6.22 -12.21 -0.40
CA ALA A 91 -6.66 -11.92 0.97
C ALA A 91 -6.91 -13.19 1.80
N SER A 92 -6.95 -14.36 1.16
CA SER A 92 -6.91 -15.66 1.83
C SER A 92 -5.50 -16.07 2.30
N HIS A 93 -4.46 -15.32 1.94
CA HIS A 93 -3.14 -15.53 2.55
C HIS A 93 -3.24 -15.18 4.03
N PRO A 94 -2.57 -15.95 4.89
CA PRO A 94 -2.41 -15.56 6.28
C PRO A 94 -1.84 -14.15 6.37
N ALA A 95 -2.45 -13.28 7.17
CA ALA A 95 -2.10 -11.87 7.23
C ALA A 95 -0.64 -11.63 7.64
N GLU A 96 -0.04 -12.56 8.40
CA GLU A 96 1.39 -12.56 8.73
C GLU A 96 2.30 -12.63 7.49
N LYS A 97 1.82 -13.19 6.38
CA LYS A 97 2.57 -13.24 5.10
C LYS A 97 2.44 -11.98 4.27
N LEU A 98 1.47 -11.12 4.60
CA LEU A 98 1.25 -9.83 3.95
C LEU A 98 2.14 -8.74 4.57
N ILE A 99 2.55 -8.92 5.82
CA ILE A 99 3.47 -8.03 6.52
C ILE A 99 4.92 -8.51 6.43
N ALA A 100 5.86 -7.66 6.81
CA ALA A 100 7.27 -8.06 6.88
C ALA A 100 7.47 -9.06 8.03
N PRO A 101 8.24 -10.16 7.84
CA PRO A 101 8.51 -11.13 8.90
C PRO A 101 9.03 -10.50 10.19
N GLU A 102 9.78 -9.42 10.08
CA GLU A 102 10.29 -8.64 11.21
C GLU A 102 9.18 -8.01 12.08
N MET A 103 7.97 -7.86 11.56
CA MET A 103 6.79 -7.39 12.33
C MET A 103 6.05 -8.53 13.04
N VAL A 104 6.37 -9.79 12.72
CA VAL A 104 5.72 -10.97 13.29
C VAL A 104 6.35 -11.37 14.63
N GLU A 105 7.57 -10.92 14.92
CA GLU A 105 8.38 -11.36 16.07
C GLU A 105 7.76 -11.04 17.45
N THR A 106 6.76 -10.16 17.52
CA THR A 106 6.16 -9.67 18.78
C THR A 106 4.90 -10.42 19.24
N GLY A 107 4.38 -11.37 18.46
CA GLY A 107 3.29 -12.28 18.87
C GLY A 107 1.85 -11.82 18.58
N GLY A 108 0.89 -12.73 18.88
CA GLY A 108 -0.56 -12.57 18.73
C GLY A 108 -1.14 -12.86 17.33
N PRO A 109 -2.43 -13.25 17.22
CA PRO A 109 -3.09 -13.43 15.92
C PRO A 109 -3.21 -12.10 15.16
N PHE A 110 -3.29 -12.20 13.83
CA PHE A 110 -3.56 -11.07 12.95
C PHE A 110 -5.02 -11.03 12.50
N ARG A 111 -5.51 -9.86 12.13
CA ARG A 111 -6.81 -9.69 11.45
C ARG A 111 -6.74 -8.60 10.40
N LEU A 112 -7.66 -8.68 9.44
CA LEU A 112 -7.83 -7.71 8.38
C LEU A 112 -9.11 -6.89 8.63
N ARG A 113 -9.05 -5.60 8.35
CA ARG A 113 -10.22 -4.70 8.29
C ARG A 113 -10.21 -3.94 6.98
N VAL A 114 -11.38 -3.81 6.37
CA VAL A 114 -11.55 -2.95 5.20
C VAL A 114 -12.02 -1.58 5.68
N ILE A 115 -11.39 -0.52 5.18
CA ILE A 115 -11.74 0.87 5.45
C ILE A 115 -12.05 1.55 4.12
N GLU A 116 -13.22 2.16 3.97
CA GLU A 116 -13.70 2.62 2.67
C GLU A 116 -13.18 4.01 2.28
N THR A 117 -12.91 4.87 3.26
CA THR A 117 -12.61 6.29 3.03
C THR A 117 -11.37 6.75 3.77
N VAL A 118 -10.74 7.81 3.28
CA VAL A 118 -9.60 8.46 3.97
C VAL A 118 -10.02 8.99 5.34
N ALA A 119 -11.20 9.58 5.47
CA ALA A 119 -11.72 10.06 6.75
C ALA A 119 -11.80 8.96 7.83
N GLU A 120 -12.27 7.75 7.45
CA GLU A 120 -12.27 6.60 8.36
C GLU A 120 -10.85 6.11 8.68
N LEU A 121 -9.95 6.10 7.70
CA LEU A 121 -8.54 5.73 7.91
C LEU A 121 -7.87 6.67 8.92
N CYS A 122 -8.01 7.97 8.71
CA CYS A 122 -7.50 9.01 9.61
C CYS A 122 -7.98 8.82 11.05
N THR A 123 -9.29 8.70 11.23
CA THR A 123 -9.90 8.72 12.57
C THR A 123 -9.81 7.38 13.30
N ARG A 124 -10.02 6.25 12.60
CA ARG A 124 -10.10 4.91 13.22
C ARG A 124 -8.78 4.15 13.24
N VAL A 125 -7.79 4.57 12.47
CA VAL A 125 -6.50 3.88 12.37
C VAL A 125 -5.37 4.77 12.89
N PHE A 126 -5.30 6.00 12.42
CA PHE A 126 -4.23 6.94 12.81
C PHE A 126 -4.58 7.85 13.99
N GLY A 127 -5.83 7.82 14.48
CA GLY A 127 -6.27 8.65 15.59
C GLY A 127 -6.23 10.16 15.29
N LEU A 128 -6.29 10.53 14.01
CA LEU A 128 -6.29 11.93 13.57
C LEU A 128 -7.67 12.58 13.80
N PRO A 129 -7.73 13.92 13.92
CA PRO A 129 -8.98 14.64 14.15
C PRO A 129 -10.05 14.41 13.07
N VAL A 130 -11.32 14.50 13.46
CA VAL A 130 -12.43 14.57 12.49
C VAL A 130 -12.27 15.83 11.64
N GLY A 131 -12.41 15.69 10.32
CA GLY A 131 -12.23 16.79 9.38
C GLY A 131 -10.79 16.96 8.87
N THR A 132 -9.87 16.05 9.21
CA THR A 132 -8.59 15.95 8.50
C THR A 132 -8.84 15.85 6.99
N PRO A 133 -8.22 16.72 6.16
CA PRO A 133 -8.40 16.70 4.72
C PRO A 133 -8.01 15.36 4.09
N ASP A 134 -8.67 14.93 3.02
CA ASP A 134 -8.38 13.65 2.36
C ASP A 134 -6.96 13.59 1.76
N ASP A 135 -6.35 14.76 1.50
CA ASP A 135 -5.01 14.91 0.94
C ASP A 135 -3.92 15.13 2.01
N TRP A 136 -4.25 15.00 3.31
CA TRP A 136 -3.32 15.23 4.43
C TRP A 136 -1.96 14.54 4.28
N TRP A 137 -1.96 13.31 3.76
CA TRP A 137 -0.78 12.49 3.56
C TRP A 137 0.23 13.12 2.60
N ARG A 138 -0.23 13.99 1.68
CA ARG A 138 0.63 14.72 0.73
C ARG A 138 1.53 15.73 1.43
N GLY A 139 1.17 16.15 2.65
CA GLY A 139 1.94 17.07 3.50
C GLY A 139 2.98 16.39 4.40
N GLU A 140 3.06 15.06 4.45
CA GLU A 140 4.04 14.35 5.28
C GLU A 140 5.45 14.36 4.69
N LEU A 141 5.57 14.49 3.37
CA LEU A 141 6.83 14.51 2.64
C LEU A 141 7.00 15.83 1.89
N SER A 142 8.23 16.06 1.42
CA SER A 142 8.47 17.10 0.41
C SER A 142 7.68 16.80 -0.88
N ALA A 143 7.47 17.82 -1.71
CA ALA A 143 6.79 17.65 -3.00
C ALA A 143 7.45 16.57 -3.88
N ALA A 144 8.78 16.45 -3.84
CA ALA A 144 9.51 15.41 -4.56
C ALA A 144 9.26 14.01 -3.99
N GLY A 145 9.22 13.88 -2.65
CA GLY A 145 8.86 12.62 -1.99
C GLY A 145 7.44 12.18 -2.33
N THR A 146 6.47 13.10 -2.25
CA THR A 146 5.07 12.84 -2.63
C THR A 146 4.94 12.47 -4.11
N GLU A 147 5.64 13.15 -5.03
CA GLU A 147 5.65 12.78 -6.46
C GLU A 147 6.16 11.34 -6.64
N VAL A 148 7.24 10.94 -5.94
CA VAL A 148 7.76 9.58 -6.03
C VAL A 148 6.76 8.54 -5.52
N VAL A 149 6.06 8.79 -4.41
CA VAL A 149 5.00 7.89 -3.93
C VAL A 149 3.91 7.71 -4.99
N CYS A 150 3.44 8.81 -5.60
CA CYS A 150 2.46 8.74 -6.70
C CYS A 150 2.98 7.91 -7.87
N ARG A 151 4.27 8.02 -8.24
CA ARG A 151 4.86 7.21 -9.31
C ARG A 151 4.95 5.72 -8.96
N PHE A 152 5.19 5.37 -7.70
CA PHE A 152 5.11 3.97 -7.27
C PHE A 152 3.68 3.42 -7.43
N ALA A 153 2.66 4.20 -7.04
CA ALA A 153 1.26 3.81 -7.25
C ALA A 153 0.95 3.61 -8.75
N GLU A 154 1.32 4.57 -9.61
CA GLU A 154 1.16 4.45 -11.07
C GLU A 154 1.84 3.21 -11.65
N HIS A 155 3.06 2.90 -11.15
CA HIS A 155 3.80 1.72 -11.57
C HIS A 155 3.09 0.43 -11.18
N LEU A 156 2.61 0.31 -9.93
CA LEU A 156 1.85 -0.84 -9.47
C LEU A 156 0.55 -1.02 -10.28
N LEU A 157 -0.20 0.06 -10.51
CA LEU A 157 -1.43 0.04 -11.32
C LEU A 157 -1.15 -0.35 -12.78
N SER A 158 0.04 -0.02 -13.28
CA SER A 158 0.48 -0.38 -14.62
C SER A 158 1.09 -1.79 -14.73
N SER A 159 1.36 -2.44 -13.59
CA SER A 159 1.96 -3.78 -13.58
C SER A 159 1.02 -4.79 -14.29
N PRO A 160 1.57 -5.76 -15.04
CA PRO A 160 0.77 -6.79 -15.69
C PRO A 160 -0.13 -7.54 -14.71
N ASP A 161 0.40 -7.81 -13.51
CA ASP A 161 -0.31 -8.52 -12.44
C ASP A 161 -1.59 -7.81 -11.99
N VAL A 162 -1.52 -6.49 -11.80
CA VAL A 162 -2.69 -5.69 -11.41
C VAL A 162 -3.64 -5.56 -12.59
N ARG A 163 -3.14 -5.30 -13.80
CA ARG A 163 -3.98 -5.18 -15.02
C ARG A 163 -4.76 -6.45 -15.35
N LEU A 164 -4.14 -7.62 -15.20
CA LEU A 164 -4.81 -8.91 -15.41
C LEU A 164 -5.98 -9.09 -14.43
N ARG A 165 -5.80 -8.64 -13.17
CA ARG A 165 -6.78 -8.79 -12.09
C ARG A 165 -7.85 -7.69 -12.07
N MET A 166 -7.59 -6.53 -12.66
CA MET A 166 -8.57 -5.47 -12.92
C MET A 166 -9.57 -5.83 -14.03
N GLY A 167 -9.39 -6.98 -14.70
CA GLY A 167 -10.28 -7.42 -15.79
C GLY A 167 -9.88 -6.85 -17.15
N GLY A 168 -8.59 -6.89 -17.50
CA GLY A 168 -8.10 -6.54 -18.83
C GLY A 168 -8.99 -7.10 -19.95
N PRO A 169 -9.07 -6.42 -21.12
CA PRO A 169 -10.05 -6.72 -22.16
C PRO A 169 -10.07 -8.22 -22.42
N ARG A 170 -11.23 -8.85 -22.19
CA ARG A 170 -11.43 -10.24 -22.60
C ARG A 170 -11.06 -10.27 -24.08
N CYS A 171 -9.98 -10.93 -24.45
CA CYS A 171 -9.74 -11.29 -25.85
C CYS A 171 -10.89 -12.22 -26.23
N VAL A 172 -11.97 -11.64 -26.72
CA VAL A 172 -13.05 -12.38 -27.36
C VAL A 172 -12.41 -12.89 -28.64
N SER A 173 -11.97 -14.14 -28.63
CA SER A 173 -11.53 -14.79 -29.85
C SER A 173 -12.68 -14.69 -30.85
N PRO A 174 -12.46 -14.22 -32.09
CA PRO A 174 -13.51 -14.23 -33.09
C PRO A 174 -13.93 -15.68 -33.29
N VAL A 175 -15.19 -15.97 -32.96
CA VAL A 175 -15.84 -17.22 -33.35
C VAL A 175 -15.73 -17.27 -34.87
N ARG A 176 -14.87 -18.14 -35.39
CA ARG A 176 -14.89 -18.51 -36.81
C ARG A 176 -16.17 -19.29 -37.03
N GLY A 177 -17.24 -18.57 -37.36
CA GLY A 177 -18.41 -19.15 -37.98
C GLY A 177 -18.05 -19.55 -39.40
N GLU A 178 -17.93 -20.85 -39.63
CA GLU A 178 -17.86 -21.45 -40.95
C GLU A 178 -19.07 -21.00 -41.79
N ALA A 179 -18.77 -20.53 -43.00
CA ALA A 179 -19.76 -20.35 -44.04
C ALA A 179 -20.28 -21.73 -44.49
N ALA A 180 -21.60 -21.86 -44.54
CA ALA A 180 -22.29 -22.88 -45.32
C ALA A 180 -22.77 -22.25 -46.64
#